data_AF-A0A948G0Z5-F1
#
_entry.id   AF-A0A948G0Z5-F1
#
_cell.length_a   1.000
_cell.length_b   1.000
_cell.length_c   1.000
_cell.angle_alpha   90.00
_cell.angle_beta   90.00
_cell.angle_gamma   90.00
#
_symmetry.space_group_name_H-M   'P 1'
#
loop_
_entity.id
_entity.type
_entity.pdbx_description
1 polymer ?
#
loop_
_entity_poly.entity_id
_entity_poly.type
_entity_poly.pdbx_seq_one_letter_code
_entity_poly.pdbx_strand_id
1 'polypeptide(L)'
;SKQVPYTNEEVIWGYKILKTYESGYSEVMVAIPRYKVISERIKWLFESGFDVEGFSLSSECLYNWYCQNYLDPEARYNNTDMVVDISSDHTEFLVISQGRIVFSKAILLGANSIQAADGYDKWQEEFMADLRDTLEIYRSEGKRKEIDSIFLTGAQNIDSDKLQNRINKGLGIDVRREDALKNIKFLKGTTQLPEKELIRSTSITALVGAGIKTRSLDINFIPRAIKISKGLGQRKSDLTTIGILLMGIVTLITVLPGAKIYKRISYLNELKQEDIEMRKGVEEIERLRMKIRLVEERLGAGDSILNVIDELYRVTPKELYNKSLEIDEERNIVIKGRASAMSEIFNFITTLEESERIANVKTSFTATKEDKEGNYAEFEISCKYQALKD
;
A
#
# COMPACT_ATOMS: atom_id res chain seq x y z
N SER A 1 34.03 -38.89 -23.46
CA SER A 1 32.71 -38.45 -23.97
C SER A 1 32.37 -39.09 -25.32
N LYS A 2 32.41 -40.43 -25.43
CA LYS A 2 32.33 -41.14 -26.74
C LYS A 2 31.03 -41.92 -26.98
N GLN A 3 29.98 -41.70 -26.17
CA GLN A 3 28.81 -42.59 -26.12
C GLN A 3 27.47 -41.94 -26.52
N VAL A 4 27.44 -40.64 -26.86
CA VAL A 4 26.18 -39.96 -27.23
C VAL A 4 26.34 -39.37 -28.63
N PRO A 5 25.41 -39.64 -29.57
CA PRO A 5 25.48 -39.15 -30.95
C PRO A 5 25.03 -37.69 -31.10
N TYR A 6 24.88 -36.94 -30.01
CA TYR A 6 24.34 -35.58 -29.98
C TYR A 6 25.34 -34.60 -29.38
N THR A 7 25.25 -33.34 -29.79
CA THR A 7 26.08 -32.26 -29.24
C THR A 7 25.65 -31.93 -27.80
N ASN A 8 26.57 -31.37 -27.01
CA ASN A 8 26.28 -30.99 -25.61
C ASN A 8 25.14 -29.97 -25.48
N GLU A 9 24.84 -29.21 -26.53
CA GLU A 9 23.77 -28.20 -26.54
C GLU A 9 22.38 -28.80 -26.82
N GLU A 10 22.34 -29.98 -27.44
CA GLU A 10 21.09 -30.67 -27.81
C GLU A 10 20.54 -31.58 -26.70
N VAL A 11 21.33 -31.82 -25.65
CA VAL A 11 21.00 -32.75 -24.58
C VAL A 11 21.06 -32.09 -23.21
N ILE A 12 20.26 -32.60 -22.28
CA ILE A 12 20.30 -32.23 -20.87
C ILE A 12 20.88 -33.41 -20.12
N TRP A 13 21.90 -33.19 -19.30
CA TRP A 13 22.51 -34.24 -18.49
C TRP A 13 21.87 -34.26 -17.11
N GLY A 14 21.42 -35.44 -16.68
CA GLY A 14 21.00 -35.72 -15.32
C GLY A 14 21.67 -37.00 -14.83
N TYR A 15 22.02 -37.06 -13.55
CA TYR A 15 22.61 -38.25 -12.98
C TYR A 15 22.19 -38.44 -11.52
N LYS A 16 22.17 -39.70 -11.08
CA LYS A 16 21.91 -40.09 -9.69
C LYS A 16 22.91 -41.14 -9.26
N ILE A 17 23.56 -40.92 -8.11
CA ILE A 17 24.47 -41.90 -7.53
C ILE A 17 23.63 -43.05 -6.97
N LEU A 18 23.84 -44.26 -7.48
CA LEU A 18 23.17 -45.47 -7.01
C LEU A 18 23.94 -46.11 -5.84
N LYS A 19 25.27 -46.12 -5.93
CA LYS A 19 26.14 -46.71 -4.91
C LYS A 19 27.51 -46.04 -4.91
N THR A 20 28.09 -45.91 -3.72
CA THR A 20 29.49 -45.50 -3.52
C THR A 20 30.23 -46.67 -2.88
N TYR A 21 31.39 -47.00 -3.43
CA TYR A 21 32.25 -48.09 -2.98
C TYR A 21 33.35 -47.51 -2.07
N GLU A 22 33.82 -48.30 -1.10
CA GLU A 22 34.91 -47.89 -0.19
C GLU A 22 36.21 -47.54 -0.94
N SER A 23 36.41 -48.10 -2.12
CA SER A 23 37.51 -47.79 -3.04
C SER A 23 37.45 -46.39 -3.67
N GLY A 24 36.43 -45.59 -3.36
CA GLY A 24 36.22 -44.23 -3.90
C GLY A 24 35.47 -44.16 -5.25
N TYR A 25 35.13 -45.30 -5.84
CA TYR A 25 34.32 -45.35 -7.07
C TYR A 25 32.83 -45.23 -6.75
N SER A 26 32.04 -44.76 -7.71
CA SER A 26 30.57 -44.71 -7.60
C SER A 26 29.90 -45.27 -8.84
N GLU A 27 28.81 -46.00 -8.64
CA GLU A 27 27.87 -46.43 -9.67
C GLU A 27 26.79 -45.36 -9.82
N VAL A 28 26.57 -44.91 -11.05
CA VAL A 28 25.74 -43.73 -11.34
C VAL A 28 24.76 -44.07 -12.45
N MET A 29 23.48 -43.78 -12.23
CA MET A 29 22.47 -43.74 -13.28
C MET A 29 22.61 -42.42 -14.02
N VAL A 30 22.89 -42.48 -15.32
CA VAL A 30 23.01 -41.30 -16.19
C VAL A 30 21.83 -41.27 -17.15
N ALA A 31 21.21 -40.11 -17.30
CA ALA A 31 20.11 -39.90 -18.20
C ALA A 31 20.34 -38.64 -19.04
N ILE A 32 20.10 -38.78 -20.34
CA ILE A 32 20.53 -37.81 -21.36
C ILE A 32 19.36 -37.53 -22.31
N PRO A 33 18.27 -36.91 -21.83
CA PRO A 33 17.16 -36.54 -22.69
C PRO A 33 17.53 -35.40 -23.64
N ARG A 34 16.89 -35.39 -24.82
CA ARG A 34 17.01 -34.31 -25.81
C ARG A 34 16.32 -33.05 -25.29
N TYR A 35 17.03 -31.92 -25.33
CA TYR A 35 16.54 -30.61 -24.90
C TYR A 35 15.21 -30.25 -25.55
N LYS A 36 15.08 -30.49 -26.87
CA LYS A 36 13.89 -30.17 -27.66
C LYS A 36 12.65 -30.88 -27.13
N VAL A 37 12.75 -32.19 -26.84
CA VAL A 37 11.63 -33.01 -26.35
C VAL A 37 11.10 -32.50 -25.01
N ILE A 38 12.02 -32.14 -24.10
CA ILE A 38 11.64 -31.60 -22.78
C ILE A 38 11.03 -30.21 -22.93
N SER A 39 11.67 -29.34 -23.70
CA SER A 39 11.24 -27.94 -23.85
C SER A 39 9.86 -27.82 -24.51
N GLU A 40 9.56 -28.65 -25.51
CA GLU A 40 8.24 -28.70 -26.14
C GLU A 40 7.15 -29.14 -25.16
N ARG A 41 7.39 -30.20 -24.38
CA ARG A 41 6.44 -30.69 -23.36
C ARG A 41 6.18 -29.66 -22.27
N ILE A 42 7.24 -29.02 -21.78
CA ILE A 42 7.12 -27.95 -20.77
C ILE A 42 6.37 -26.74 -21.34
N LYS A 43 6.65 -26.36 -22.59
CA LYS A 43 5.95 -25.26 -23.26
C LYS A 43 4.45 -25.52 -23.35
N TRP A 44 4.02 -26.72 -23.74
CA TRP A 44 2.60 -27.08 -23.81
C TRP A 44 1.89 -26.95 -22.46
N LEU A 45 2.57 -27.35 -21.37
CA LEU A 45 2.04 -27.18 -20.01
C LEU A 45 1.90 -25.70 -19.63
N PHE A 46 2.90 -24.88 -19.94
CA PHE A 46 2.83 -23.44 -19.70
C PHE A 46 1.74 -22.74 -20.51
N GLU A 47 1.59 -23.06 -21.79
CA GLU A 47 0.53 -22.52 -22.64
C GLU A 47 -0.86 -22.93 -22.15
N SER A 48 -0.96 -24.05 -21.45
CA SER A 48 -2.18 -24.52 -20.79
C SER A 48 -2.41 -23.91 -19.39
N GLY A 49 -1.55 -22.98 -18.96
CA GLY A 49 -1.65 -22.32 -17.66
C GLY A 49 -1.08 -23.11 -16.48
N PHE A 50 -0.42 -24.25 -16.74
CA PHE A 50 0.25 -25.01 -15.69
C PHE A 50 1.67 -24.51 -15.46
N ASP A 51 2.07 -24.53 -14.20
CA ASP A 51 3.45 -24.28 -13.80
C ASP A 51 4.18 -25.61 -13.59
N VAL A 52 5.41 -25.71 -14.11
CA VAL A 52 6.22 -26.94 -14.05
C VAL A 52 7.33 -26.76 -13.02
N GLU A 53 7.22 -27.48 -11.90
CA GLU A 53 8.23 -27.44 -10.82
C GLU A 53 9.35 -28.49 -11.00
N GLY A 54 9.04 -29.61 -11.65
CA GLY A 54 9.99 -30.68 -11.94
C GLY A 54 9.72 -31.39 -13.26
N PHE A 55 10.80 -31.92 -13.86
CA PHE A 55 10.73 -32.87 -14.97
C PHE A 55 11.68 -34.02 -14.66
N SER A 56 11.18 -35.23 -14.44
CA SER A 56 12.00 -36.41 -14.06
C SER A 56 11.69 -37.62 -14.96
N LEU A 57 12.43 -38.71 -14.77
CA LEU A 57 12.24 -40.00 -15.40
C LEU A 57 11.07 -40.76 -14.76
N SER A 58 10.33 -41.49 -15.58
CA SER A 58 9.31 -42.42 -15.09
C SER A 58 9.88 -43.45 -14.12
N SER A 59 11.10 -43.96 -14.35
CA SER A 59 11.79 -44.91 -13.45
C SER A 59 11.95 -44.39 -12.02
N GLU A 60 12.29 -43.10 -11.86
CA GLU A 60 12.42 -42.48 -10.54
C GLU A 60 11.07 -42.34 -9.86
N CYS A 61 10.05 -41.98 -10.63
CA CYS A 61 8.69 -41.85 -10.12
C CYS A 61 8.07 -43.21 -9.75
N LEU A 62 8.25 -44.25 -10.57
CA LEU A 62 7.85 -45.62 -10.26
C LEU A 62 8.54 -46.14 -9.01
N TYR A 63 9.84 -45.86 -8.86
CA TYR A 63 10.57 -46.16 -7.64
C TYR A 63 9.96 -45.47 -6.41
N ASN A 64 9.56 -44.20 -6.53
CA ASN A 64 8.91 -43.48 -5.43
C ASN A 64 7.56 -44.10 -5.05
N TRP A 65 6.76 -44.51 -6.05
CA TRP A 65 5.51 -45.24 -5.83
C TRP A 65 5.77 -46.58 -5.11
N TYR A 66 6.74 -47.36 -5.58
CA TYR A 66 7.10 -48.63 -4.93
C TYR A 66 7.58 -48.41 -3.50
N CYS A 67 8.44 -47.41 -3.27
CA CYS A 67 8.95 -47.08 -1.94
C CYS A 67 7.84 -46.77 -0.95
N GLN A 68 6.82 -46.01 -1.38
CA GLN A 68 5.70 -45.63 -0.53
C GLN A 68 4.84 -46.84 -0.12
N ASN A 69 4.81 -47.90 -0.93
CA ASN A 69 3.91 -49.03 -0.75
C ASN A 69 4.58 -50.26 -0.11
N TYR A 70 5.87 -50.48 -0.37
CA TYR A 70 6.55 -51.73 -0.03
C TYR A 70 7.87 -51.55 0.70
N LEU A 71 8.51 -50.39 0.59
CA LEU A 71 9.81 -50.20 1.22
C LEU A 71 9.62 -49.85 2.70
N ASP A 72 9.52 -50.89 3.52
CA ASP A 72 9.65 -50.78 4.96
C ASP A 72 11.08 -50.31 5.30
N PRO A 73 11.27 -49.21 6.06
CA PRO A 73 12.57 -48.78 6.55
C PRO A 73 13.38 -49.86 7.27
N GLU A 74 12.74 -50.81 7.95
CA GLU A 74 13.40 -51.86 8.73
C GLU A 74 13.73 -53.13 7.89
N ALA A 75 12.97 -53.42 6.85
CA ALA A 75 13.13 -54.64 6.02
C ALA A 75 13.98 -54.43 4.75
N ARG A 76 14.67 -53.30 4.62
CA ARG A 76 15.34 -52.81 3.39
C ARG A 76 16.34 -53.76 2.71
N TYR A 77 16.74 -54.87 3.31
CA TYR A 77 18.02 -55.50 2.98
C TYR A 77 17.97 -56.83 2.23
N ASN A 78 16.82 -57.52 2.14
CA ASN A 78 16.83 -58.91 1.67
C ASN A 78 16.23 -59.15 0.28
N ASN A 79 15.18 -58.43 -0.12
CA ASN A 79 14.45 -58.74 -1.35
C ASN A 79 14.96 -57.96 -2.58
N THR A 80 14.81 -58.59 -3.75
CA THR A 80 15.00 -58.02 -5.08
C THR A 80 13.69 -58.12 -5.83
N ASP A 81 13.05 -56.99 -6.05
CA ASP A 81 11.73 -56.91 -6.64
C ASP A 81 11.79 -56.23 -8.00
N MET A 82 10.94 -56.66 -8.93
CA MET A 82 10.75 -56.01 -10.22
C MET A 82 9.39 -55.35 -10.28
N VAL A 83 9.34 -54.07 -10.64
CA VAL A 83 8.10 -53.38 -11.00
C VAL A 83 7.97 -53.42 -12.52
N VAL A 84 6.82 -53.85 -13.00
CA VAL A 84 6.45 -53.88 -14.42
C VAL A 84 5.27 -52.97 -14.61
N ASP A 85 5.51 -51.78 -15.17
CA ASP A 85 4.50 -50.77 -15.43
C ASP A 85 4.15 -50.76 -16.92
N ILE A 86 2.93 -51.18 -17.25
CA ILE A 86 2.48 -51.22 -18.65
C ILE A 86 1.69 -49.94 -18.95
N SER A 87 2.19 -49.13 -19.86
CA SER A 87 1.51 -47.92 -20.33
C SER A 87 0.84 -48.16 -21.68
N SER A 88 0.37 -47.09 -22.32
CA SER A 88 -0.34 -47.16 -23.60
C SER A 88 0.53 -47.68 -24.74
N ASP A 89 1.79 -47.26 -24.81
CA ASP A 89 2.70 -47.47 -25.94
C ASP A 89 4.03 -48.16 -25.56
N HIS A 90 4.28 -48.35 -24.27
CA HIS A 90 5.49 -48.97 -23.75
C HIS A 90 5.22 -49.73 -22.46
N THR A 91 6.14 -50.62 -22.11
CA THR A 91 6.23 -51.25 -20.79
C THR A 91 7.58 -50.91 -20.19
N GLU A 92 7.59 -50.51 -18.93
CA GLU A 92 8.80 -50.23 -18.16
C GLU A 92 9.05 -51.31 -17.12
N PHE A 93 10.28 -51.84 -17.10
CA PHE A 93 10.79 -52.80 -16.13
C PHE A 93 11.78 -52.09 -15.22
N LEU A 94 11.52 -52.11 -13.92
CA LEU A 94 12.36 -51.49 -12.91
C LEU A 94 12.72 -52.51 -11.84
N VAL A 95 14.00 -52.86 -11.70
CA VAL A 95 14.46 -53.77 -10.64
C VAL A 95 14.99 -52.96 -9.47
N ILE A 96 14.49 -53.29 -8.29
CA ILE A 96 14.80 -52.66 -7.02
C ILE A 96 15.41 -53.72 -6.12
N SER A 97 16.65 -53.50 -5.68
CA SER A 97 17.32 -54.38 -4.75
C SER A 97 17.93 -53.56 -3.62
N GLN A 98 17.77 -54.06 -2.38
CA GLN A 98 18.26 -53.36 -1.19
C GLN A 98 17.75 -51.91 -1.07
N GLY A 99 16.50 -51.70 -1.49
CA GLY A 99 15.86 -50.38 -1.50
C GLY A 99 16.51 -49.37 -2.44
N ARG A 100 17.08 -49.80 -3.58
CA ARG A 100 17.64 -48.92 -4.62
C ARG A 100 17.35 -49.48 -6.00
N ILE A 101 17.23 -48.59 -6.99
CA ILE A 101 17.16 -48.98 -8.40
C ILE A 101 18.49 -49.61 -8.80
N VAL A 102 18.45 -50.83 -9.34
CA VAL A 102 19.65 -51.55 -9.83
C VAL A 102 19.58 -51.83 -11.33
N PHE A 103 18.40 -51.75 -11.94
CA PHE A 103 18.20 -51.93 -13.37
C PHE A 103 16.91 -51.23 -13.81
N SER A 104 16.92 -50.62 -14.99
CA SER A 104 15.74 -50.04 -15.63
C SER A 104 15.82 -50.26 -17.14
N LYS A 105 14.75 -50.77 -17.75
CA LYS A 105 14.62 -50.96 -19.19
C LYS A 105 13.19 -50.72 -19.61
N ALA A 106 12.98 -50.11 -20.78
CA ALA A 106 11.66 -49.99 -21.39
C ALA A 106 11.62 -50.73 -22.73
N ILE A 107 10.47 -51.28 -23.07
CA ILE A 107 10.17 -51.90 -24.37
C ILE A 107 8.99 -51.16 -25.03
N LEU A 108 8.95 -51.14 -26.36
CA LEU A 108 7.89 -50.48 -27.14
C LEU A 108 6.66 -51.39 -27.33
N LEU A 109 6.25 -52.05 -26.26
CA LEU A 109 5.08 -52.91 -26.21
C LEU A 109 4.18 -52.41 -25.08
N GLY A 110 3.05 -51.79 -25.43
CA GLY A 110 2.08 -51.26 -24.47
C GLY A 110 0.67 -51.80 -24.69
N ALA A 111 -0.30 -51.27 -23.95
CA ALA A 111 -1.69 -51.68 -24.01
C ALA A 111 -2.35 -51.47 -25.38
N ASN A 112 -1.96 -50.41 -26.12
CA ASN A 112 -2.50 -50.14 -27.45
C ASN A 112 -2.03 -51.18 -28.48
N SER A 113 -0.91 -51.86 -28.23
CA SER A 113 -0.41 -52.90 -29.12
C SER A 113 -1.29 -54.17 -29.10
N ILE A 114 -2.20 -54.33 -28.14
CA ILE A 114 -3.13 -55.47 -28.08
C ILE A 114 -4.04 -55.52 -29.32
N GLN A 115 -4.53 -54.35 -29.77
CA GLN A 115 -5.37 -54.28 -30.98
C GLN A 115 -4.53 -54.48 -32.25
N ALA A 116 -3.27 -54.03 -32.24
CA ALA A 116 -2.36 -54.16 -33.37
C ALA A 116 -1.78 -55.58 -33.54
N ALA A 117 -1.68 -56.35 -32.45
CA ALA A 117 -1.08 -57.68 -32.43
C ALA A 117 -2.08 -58.80 -32.77
N ASP A 118 -3.15 -58.53 -33.53
CA ASP A 118 -4.19 -59.52 -33.89
C ASP A 118 -4.85 -60.21 -32.68
N GLY A 119 -4.83 -59.58 -31.50
CA GLY A 119 -5.46 -60.08 -30.28
C GLY A 119 -4.51 -60.24 -29.09
N TYR A 120 -5.12 -60.50 -27.94
CA TYR A 120 -4.43 -60.54 -26.65
C TYR A 120 -3.40 -61.67 -26.53
N ASP A 121 -3.64 -62.83 -27.14
CA ASP A 121 -2.77 -64.00 -26.98
C ASP A 121 -1.39 -63.79 -27.62
N LYS A 122 -1.33 -63.24 -28.84
CA LYS A 122 -0.07 -62.92 -29.52
C LYS A 122 0.69 -61.80 -28.82
N TRP A 123 -0.02 -60.75 -28.40
CA TRP A 123 0.57 -59.69 -27.56
C TRP A 123 1.19 -60.26 -26.28
N GLN A 124 0.50 -61.21 -25.63
CA GLN A 124 0.99 -61.87 -24.42
C GLN A 124 2.24 -62.73 -24.69
N GLU A 125 2.34 -63.38 -25.85
CA GLU A 125 3.54 -64.13 -26.24
C GLU A 125 4.74 -63.22 -26.47
N GLU A 126 4.56 -62.13 -27.21
CA GLU A 126 5.58 -61.10 -27.45
C GLU A 126 6.05 -60.48 -26.12
N PHE A 127 5.10 -60.12 -25.25
CA PHE A 127 5.41 -59.60 -23.91
C PHE A 127 6.24 -60.59 -23.08
N MET A 128 5.88 -61.88 -23.11
CA MET A 128 6.62 -62.91 -22.37
C MET A 128 8.02 -63.15 -22.93
N ALA A 129 8.23 -62.98 -24.24
CA ALA A 129 9.56 -63.01 -24.84
C ALA A 129 10.39 -61.81 -24.35
N ASP A 130 9.86 -60.60 -24.47
CA ASP A 130 10.56 -59.38 -24.03
C ASP A 130 10.87 -59.35 -22.52
N LEU A 131 9.96 -59.89 -21.69
CA LEU A 131 10.20 -60.04 -20.25
C LEU A 131 11.35 -61.01 -19.97
N ARG A 132 11.41 -62.16 -20.66
CA ARG A 132 12.52 -63.12 -20.50
C ARG A 132 13.85 -62.52 -20.93
N ASP A 133 13.88 -61.87 -22.09
CA ASP A 133 15.07 -61.20 -22.60
C ASP A 133 15.54 -60.10 -21.64
N THR A 134 14.61 -59.38 -21.03
CA THR A 134 14.91 -58.35 -20.03
C THR A 134 15.50 -58.96 -18.74
N LEU A 135 14.99 -60.10 -18.28
CA LEU A 135 15.55 -60.83 -17.14
C LEU A 135 16.94 -61.41 -17.44
N GLU A 136 17.16 -61.90 -18.66
CA GLU A 136 18.47 -62.40 -19.09
C GLU A 136 19.52 -61.28 -19.14
N ILE A 137 19.16 -60.12 -19.71
CA ILE A 137 20.02 -58.93 -19.71
C ILE A 137 20.36 -58.54 -18.27
N TYR A 138 19.36 -58.45 -17.39
CA TYR A 138 19.57 -58.15 -15.97
C TYR A 138 20.55 -59.11 -15.30
N ARG A 139 20.39 -60.42 -15.53
CA ARG A 139 21.30 -61.46 -14.99
C ARG A 139 22.70 -61.38 -15.56
N SER A 140 22.84 -60.96 -16.82
CA SER A 140 24.14 -60.84 -17.48
C SER A 140 24.96 -59.64 -16.98
N GLU A 141 24.31 -58.61 -16.42
CA GLU A 141 24.95 -57.39 -15.88
C GLU A 141 25.55 -57.58 -14.48
N GLY A 142 26.41 -58.58 -14.33
CA GLY A 142 27.23 -58.85 -13.14
C GLY A 142 26.61 -59.83 -12.13
N LYS A 143 27.14 -59.85 -10.90
CA LYS A 143 26.61 -60.71 -9.81
C LYS A 143 25.33 -60.11 -9.21
N ARG A 144 24.23 -60.11 -9.96
CA ARG A 144 22.92 -59.66 -9.50
C ARG A 144 22.20 -60.78 -8.72
N LYS A 145 21.34 -60.41 -7.78
CA LYS A 145 20.46 -61.36 -7.07
C LYS A 145 19.33 -61.79 -8.01
N GLU A 146 18.79 -62.98 -7.80
CA GLU A 146 17.54 -63.39 -8.45
C GLU A 146 16.38 -62.51 -8.00
N ILE A 147 15.34 -62.41 -8.84
CA ILE A 147 14.15 -61.61 -8.56
C ILE A 147 13.19 -62.45 -7.73
N ASP A 148 12.87 -61.95 -6.54
CA ASP A 148 11.99 -62.61 -5.57
C ASP A 148 10.52 -62.41 -5.91
N SER A 149 10.15 -61.21 -6.37
CA SER A 149 8.77 -60.89 -6.74
C SER A 149 8.65 -59.87 -7.88
N ILE A 150 7.52 -59.94 -8.59
CA ILE A 150 7.14 -59.01 -9.67
C ILE A 150 5.85 -58.30 -9.30
N PHE A 151 5.88 -56.96 -9.31
CA PHE A 151 4.72 -56.10 -9.13
C PHE A 151 4.24 -55.59 -10.48
N LEU A 152 3.07 -56.04 -10.91
CA LEU A 152 2.43 -55.65 -12.17
C LEU A 152 1.48 -54.47 -11.93
N THR A 153 1.70 -53.37 -12.63
CA THR A 153 0.90 -52.13 -12.53
C THR A 153 0.72 -51.48 -13.90
N GLY A 154 -0.08 -50.41 -13.97
CA GLY A 154 -0.27 -49.61 -15.17
C GLY A 154 -1.68 -49.67 -15.76
N ALA A 155 -1.79 -49.86 -17.07
CA ALA A 155 -3.01 -49.76 -17.83
C ALA A 155 -4.08 -50.77 -17.37
N GLN A 156 -5.29 -50.27 -17.13
CA GLN A 156 -6.42 -51.04 -16.59
C GLN A 156 -7.19 -51.83 -17.64
N ASN A 157 -6.99 -51.54 -18.93
CA ASN A 157 -7.63 -52.25 -20.04
C ASN A 157 -6.98 -53.60 -20.36
N ILE A 158 -5.89 -53.95 -19.69
CA ILE A 158 -5.22 -55.25 -19.81
C ILE A 158 -5.88 -56.22 -18.83
N ASP A 159 -6.16 -57.45 -19.27
CA ASP A 159 -6.52 -58.55 -18.37
C ASP A 159 -5.29 -58.92 -17.53
N SER A 160 -5.09 -58.18 -16.45
CA SER A 160 -3.92 -58.33 -15.57
C SER A 160 -3.92 -59.68 -14.86
N ASP A 161 -5.08 -60.30 -14.65
CA ASP A 161 -5.19 -61.57 -13.92
C ASP A 161 -4.73 -62.72 -14.83
N LYS A 162 -5.14 -62.71 -16.11
CA LYS A 162 -4.60 -63.63 -17.12
C LYS A 162 -3.11 -63.43 -17.33
N LEU A 163 -2.64 -62.18 -17.34
CA LEU A 163 -1.21 -61.87 -17.48
C LEU A 163 -0.40 -62.34 -16.27
N GLN A 164 -0.84 -62.03 -15.05
CA GLN A 164 -0.22 -62.47 -13.80
C GLN A 164 -0.08 -63.99 -13.76
N ASN A 165 -1.15 -64.72 -14.08
CA ASN A 165 -1.14 -66.19 -14.13
C ASN A 165 -0.16 -66.74 -15.15
N ARG A 166 -0.03 -66.09 -16.32
CA ARG A 166 0.92 -66.50 -17.36
C ARG A 166 2.36 -66.25 -16.95
N ILE A 167 2.66 -65.09 -16.36
CA ILE A 167 4.01 -64.77 -15.89
C ILE A 167 4.40 -65.73 -14.76
N ASN A 168 3.51 -65.94 -13.78
CA ASN A 168 3.76 -66.84 -12.65
C ASN A 168 4.04 -68.27 -13.13
N LYS A 169 3.20 -68.83 -14.02
CA LYS A 169 3.45 -70.16 -14.63
C LYS A 169 4.72 -70.21 -15.50
N GLY A 170 5.04 -69.12 -16.20
CA GLY A 170 6.11 -69.06 -17.17
C GLY A 170 7.51 -68.85 -16.57
N LEU A 171 7.59 -68.23 -15.39
CA LEU A 171 8.85 -67.87 -14.73
C LEU A 171 9.02 -68.51 -13.34
N GLY A 172 7.93 -68.97 -12.71
CA GLY A 172 7.96 -69.49 -11.34
C GLY A 172 8.27 -68.43 -10.27
N ILE A 173 8.05 -67.16 -10.59
CA ILE A 173 8.26 -66.02 -9.69
C ILE A 173 6.90 -65.56 -9.14
N ASP A 174 6.85 -65.10 -7.88
CA ASP A 174 5.64 -64.51 -7.31
C ASP A 174 5.28 -63.22 -8.05
N VAL A 175 4.11 -63.18 -8.67
CA VAL A 175 3.63 -62.02 -9.42
C VAL A 175 2.37 -61.49 -8.76
N ARG A 176 2.37 -60.21 -8.43
CA ARG A 176 1.25 -59.51 -7.78
C ARG A 176 0.79 -58.36 -8.65
N ARG A 177 -0.50 -58.34 -8.95
CA ARG A 177 -1.15 -57.16 -9.51
C ARG A 177 -1.31 -56.11 -8.41
N GLU A 178 -0.97 -54.87 -8.74
CA GLU A 178 -1.08 -53.74 -7.82
C GLU A 178 -1.84 -52.58 -8.44
N ASP A 179 -2.60 -51.89 -7.59
CA ASP A 179 -3.30 -50.65 -7.97
C ASP A 179 -2.32 -49.47 -7.84
N ALA A 180 -2.23 -48.66 -8.90
CA ALA A 180 -1.45 -47.42 -8.91
C ALA A 180 -1.85 -46.47 -7.76
N LEU A 181 -3.11 -46.51 -7.31
CA LEU A 181 -3.66 -45.68 -6.24
C LEU A 181 -3.62 -46.34 -4.85
N LYS A 182 -2.94 -47.48 -4.72
CA LYS A 182 -2.75 -48.15 -3.44
C LYS A 182 -2.16 -47.19 -2.40
N ASN A 183 -2.70 -47.23 -1.20
CA ASN A 183 -2.32 -46.38 -0.06
C ASN A 183 -2.46 -44.86 -0.29
N ILE A 184 -3.16 -44.41 -1.35
CA ILE A 184 -3.48 -43.00 -1.56
C ILE A 184 -4.79 -42.65 -0.85
N LYS A 185 -4.76 -41.62 -0.01
CA LYS A 185 -5.95 -41.09 0.67
C LYS A 185 -6.64 -40.06 -0.21
N PHE A 186 -7.89 -40.33 -0.59
CA PHE A 186 -8.72 -39.40 -1.34
C PHE A 186 -9.35 -38.36 -0.42
N LEU A 187 -9.45 -37.12 -0.91
CA LEU A 187 -10.20 -36.07 -0.23
C LEU A 187 -11.71 -36.35 -0.34
N LYS A 188 -12.49 -35.87 0.64
CA LYS A 188 -13.96 -36.05 0.59
C LYS A 188 -14.53 -35.37 -0.67
N GLY A 189 -15.30 -36.11 -1.46
CA GLY A 189 -15.91 -35.62 -2.70
C GLY A 189 -15.08 -35.85 -3.96
N THR A 190 -13.85 -36.36 -3.85
CA THR A 190 -13.11 -36.87 -5.03
C THR A 190 -13.46 -38.33 -5.27
N THR A 191 -14.01 -38.66 -6.43
CA THR A 191 -14.26 -40.03 -6.89
C THR A 191 -13.00 -40.64 -7.52
N GLN A 192 -13.02 -41.97 -7.70
CA GLN A 192 -12.01 -42.73 -8.44
C GLN A 192 -11.80 -42.20 -9.88
N LEU A 193 -10.72 -42.64 -10.53
CA LEU A 193 -10.34 -42.20 -11.87
C LEU A 193 -11.53 -42.23 -12.85
N PRO A 194 -11.67 -41.22 -13.73
CA PRO A 194 -12.74 -41.22 -14.72
C PRO A 194 -12.65 -42.44 -15.63
N GLU A 195 -13.77 -43.09 -15.92
CA GLU A 195 -13.84 -44.32 -16.74
C GLU A 195 -13.56 -44.11 -18.24
N LYS A 196 -12.94 -42.99 -18.64
CA LYS A 196 -12.62 -42.74 -20.04
C LYS A 196 -11.61 -43.77 -20.54
N GLU A 197 -11.85 -44.33 -21.71
CA GLU A 197 -11.02 -45.37 -22.33
C GLU A 197 -9.53 -45.00 -22.42
N LEU A 198 -9.22 -43.73 -22.74
CA LEU A 198 -7.85 -43.21 -22.78
C LEU A 198 -7.13 -43.29 -21.42
N ILE A 199 -7.87 -43.11 -20.32
CA ILE A 199 -7.33 -43.21 -18.97
C ILE A 199 -7.14 -44.68 -18.59
N ARG A 200 -7.99 -45.58 -19.11
CA ARG A 200 -7.84 -47.02 -18.90
C ARG A 200 -6.65 -47.62 -19.65
N SER A 201 -6.23 -47.06 -20.79
CA SER A 201 -5.07 -47.53 -21.54
C SER A 201 -3.74 -46.90 -21.11
N THR A 202 -3.76 -45.88 -20.25
CA THR A 202 -2.55 -45.15 -19.84
C THR A 202 -2.17 -45.49 -18.41
N SER A 203 -0.90 -45.77 -18.16
CA SER A 203 -0.41 -45.89 -16.78
C SER A 203 -0.36 -44.53 -16.09
N ILE A 204 -0.90 -44.46 -14.87
CA ILE A 204 -0.74 -43.30 -13.99
C ILE A 204 0.23 -43.58 -12.83
N THR A 205 0.81 -44.77 -12.73
CA THR A 205 1.63 -45.20 -11.59
C THR A 205 2.80 -44.23 -11.37
N ALA A 206 3.51 -43.90 -12.45
CA ALA A 206 4.60 -42.92 -12.39
C ALA A 206 4.10 -41.52 -12.01
N LEU A 207 2.91 -41.10 -12.44
CA LEU A 207 2.34 -39.80 -12.05
C LEU A 207 2.03 -39.74 -10.55
N VAL A 208 1.45 -40.82 -10.01
CA VAL A 208 1.21 -40.95 -8.55
C VAL A 208 2.54 -40.89 -7.80
N GLY A 209 3.54 -41.64 -8.26
CA GLY A 209 4.90 -41.63 -7.71
C GLY A 209 5.57 -40.26 -7.72
N ALA A 210 5.39 -39.48 -8.79
CA ALA A 210 5.86 -38.10 -8.89
C ALA A 210 5.15 -37.19 -7.88
N GLY A 211 3.85 -37.39 -7.66
CA GLY A 211 3.04 -36.64 -6.69
C GLY A 211 3.40 -36.90 -5.22
N ILE A 212 3.86 -38.11 -4.88
CA ILE A 212 4.25 -38.46 -3.50
C ILE A 212 5.52 -37.71 -3.06
N LYS A 213 6.49 -37.53 -3.97
CA LYS A 213 7.78 -36.87 -3.69
C LYS A 213 8.06 -35.69 -4.62
N THR A 214 7.15 -34.72 -4.65
CA THR A 214 7.21 -33.54 -5.53
C THR A 214 8.47 -32.68 -5.35
N ARG A 215 9.04 -32.61 -4.14
CA ARG A 215 10.18 -31.73 -3.81
C ARG A 215 11.55 -32.42 -3.75
N SER A 216 11.62 -33.74 -3.95
CA SER A 216 12.85 -34.52 -3.80
C SER A 216 13.06 -35.48 -4.97
N LEU A 217 12.83 -35.02 -6.20
CA LEU A 217 13.30 -35.72 -7.38
C LEU A 217 14.81 -35.52 -7.45
N ASP A 218 15.57 -36.62 -7.42
CA ASP A 218 17.03 -36.57 -7.44
C ASP A 218 17.52 -36.13 -8.82
N ILE A 219 16.72 -36.36 -9.88
CA ILE A 219 17.01 -35.88 -11.22
C ILE A 219 15.90 -34.94 -11.69
N ASN A 220 16.26 -33.68 -11.98
CA ASN A 220 15.35 -32.68 -12.53
C ASN A 220 15.92 -32.08 -13.83
N PHE A 221 15.26 -32.36 -14.95
CA PHE A 221 15.65 -31.93 -16.28
C PHE A 221 15.04 -30.60 -16.73
N ILE A 222 14.39 -29.83 -15.85
CA ILE A 222 13.93 -28.50 -16.25
C ILE A 222 15.14 -27.68 -16.74
N PRO A 223 15.13 -27.25 -18.01
CA PRO A 223 16.23 -26.48 -18.56
C PRO A 223 16.49 -25.20 -17.78
N ARG A 224 17.75 -24.83 -17.59
CA ARG A 224 18.12 -23.60 -16.87
C ARG A 224 17.50 -22.35 -17.50
N ALA A 225 17.41 -22.30 -18.82
CA ALA A 225 16.76 -21.20 -19.55
C ALA A 225 15.30 -21.00 -19.12
N ILE A 226 14.57 -22.10 -18.90
CA ILE A 226 13.17 -22.08 -18.45
C ILE A 226 13.08 -21.68 -16.97
N LYS A 227 14.00 -22.14 -16.11
CA LYS A 227 14.05 -21.69 -14.71
C LYS A 227 14.27 -20.17 -14.62
N ILE A 228 15.16 -19.64 -15.46
CA ILE A 228 15.48 -18.21 -15.50
C ILE A 228 14.30 -17.39 -16.04
N SER A 229 13.67 -17.83 -17.13
CA SER A 229 12.51 -17.11 -17.70
C SER A 229 11.33 -17.04 -16.71
N LYS A 230 11.08 -18.12 -15.96
CA LYS A 230 10.08 -18.15 -14.89
C LYS A 230 10.43 -17.16 -13.76
N GLY A 231 11.70 -17.13 -13.34
CA GLY A 231 12.17 -16.16 -12.35
C GLY A 231 12.01 -14.71 -12.81
N LEU A 232 12.19 -14.42 -14.10
CA LEU A 232 11.95 -13.10 -14.67
C LEU A 232 10.46 -12.76 -14.75
N GLY A 233 9.60 -13.74 -15.07
CA GLY A 233 8.14 -13.57 -15.08
C GLY A 233 7.58 -13.21 -13.71
N GLN A 234 7.99 -13.95 -12.66
CA GLN A 234 7.60 -13.63 -11.27
C GLN A 234 8.11 -12.25 -10.84
N ARG A 235 9.38 -11.93 -11.13
CA ARG A 235 9.95 -10.60 -10.85
C ARG A 235 9.19 -9.47 -11.55
N LYS A 236 8.63 -9.70 -12.74
CA LYS A 236 7.79 -8.71 -13.43
C LYS A 236 6.49 -8.43 -12.66
N SER A 237 5.83 -9.48 -12.15
CA SER A 237 4.64 -9.33 -11.32
C SER A 237 4.94 -8.60 -10.00
N ASP A 238 6.05 -8.94 -9.37
CA ASP A 238 6.49 -8.28 -8.13
C ASP A 238 6.79 -6.80 -8.36
N LEU A 239 7.46 -6.47 -9.48
CA LEU A 239 7.71 -5.08 -9.89
C LEU A 239 6.41 -4.30 -10.12
N THR A 240 5.39 -4.91 -10.73
CA THR A 240 4.09 -4.25 -10.90
C THR A 240 3.39 -4.00 -9.56
N THR A 241 3.47 -4.94 -8.62
CA THR A 241 2.89 -4.81 -7.29
C THR A 241 3.58 -3.70 -6.49
N ILE A 242 4.91 -3.66 -6.53
CA ILE A 242 5.72 -2.59 -5.92
C ILE A 242 5.37 -1.24 -6.53
N GLY A 243 5.21 -1.18 -7.86
CA GLY A 243 4.80 0.04 -8.56
C GLY A 243 3.44 0.58 -8.08
N ILE A 244 2.43 -0.30 -7.93
CA ILE A 244 1.10 0.07 -7.42
C ILE A 244 1.20 0.58 -5.97
N LEU A 245 1.96 -0.10 -5.11
CA LEU A 245 2.14 0.31 -3.72
C LEU A 245 2.84 1.67 -3.60
N LEU A 246 3.90 1.91 -4.39
CA LEU A 246 4.57 3.21 -4.45
C LEU A 246 3.63 4.32 -4.91
N MET A 247 2.79 4.05 -5.91
CA MET A 247 1.82 5.03 -6.39
C MET A 247 0.80 5.37 -5.30
N GLY A 248 0.33 4.38 -4.55
CA GLY A 248 -0.55 4.59 -3.40
C GLY A 248 0.09 5.45 -2.29
N ILE A 249 1.38 5.24 -2.00
CA ILE A 249 2.13 6.07 -1.03
C ILE A 249 2.22 7.51 -1.51
N VAL A 250 2.57 7.74 -2.79
CA VAL A 250 2.66 9.08 -3.38
C VAL A 250 1.30 9.78 -3.34
N THR A 251 0.21 9.07 -3.63
CA THR A 251 -1.16 9.61 -3.50
C THR A 251 -1.48 9.99 -2.06
N LEU A 252 -1.11 9.17 -1.07
CA LEU A 252 -1.32 9.50 0.34
C LEU A 252 -0.55 10.77 0.76
N ILE A 253 0.71 10.87 0.33
CA ILE A 253 1.58 12.01 0.62
C ILE A 253 1.06 13.30 -0.03
N THR A 254 0.37 13.23 -1.17
CA THR A 254 -0.19 14.41 -1.85
C THR A 254 -1.58 14.80 -1.33
N VAL A 255 -2.45 13.82 -1.08
CA VAL A 255 -3.84 14.09 -0.65
C VAL A 255 -3.92 14.63 0.78
N LEU A 256 -3.14 14.09 1.72
CA LEU A 256 -3.23 14.50 3.13
C LEU A 256 -2.83 15.98 3.37
N PRO A 257 -1.70 16.49 2.85
CA PRO A 257 -1.37 17.91 2.95
C PRO A 257 -2.34 18.76 2.15
N GLY A 258 -2.75 18.32 0.96
CA GLY A 258 -3.73 19.03 0.13
C GLY A 258 -5.04 19.28 0.88
N ALA A 259 -5.57 18.28 1.56
CA ALA A 259 -6.77 18.41 2.39
C ALA A 259 -6.56 19.39 3.56
N LYS A 260 -5.39 19.37 4.22
CA LYS A 260 -5.08 20.34 5.30
C LYS A 260 -4.96 21.77 4.78
N ILE A 261 -4.31 21.97 3.63
CA ILE A 261 -4.16 23.28 2.99
C ILE A 261 -5.54 23.81 2.57
N TYR A 262 -6.36 22.97 1.95
CA TYR A 262 -7.72 23.34 1.57
C TYR A 262 -8.55 23.80 2.77
N LYS A 263 -8.55 23.03 3.88
CA LYS A 263 -9.23 23.42 5.12
C LYS A 263 -8.73 24.77 5.66
N ARG A 264 -7.43 25.01 5.66
CA ARG A 264 -6.87 26.30 6.11
C ARG A 264 -7.29 27.46 5.23
N ILE A 265 -7.34 27.28 3.91
CA ILE A 265 -7.79 28.31 2.97
C ILE A 265 -9.27 28.61 3.19
N SER A 266 -10.12 27.59 3.30
CA SER A 266 -11.55 27.77 3.59
C SER A 266 -11.77 28.51 4.90
N TYR A 267 -11.06 28.11 5.97
CA TYR A 267 -11.14 28.78 7.27
C TYR A 267 -10.64 30.23 7.25
N LEU A 268 -9.56 30.52 6.51
CA LEU A 268 -9.07 31.88 6.31
C LEU A 268 -10.09 32.76 5.57
N ASN A 269 -10.82 32.19 4.61
CA ASN A 269 -11.86 32.92 3.89
C ASN A 269 -13.05 33.23 4.79
N GLU A 270 -13.43 32.31 5.68
CA GLU A 270 -14.49 32.50 6.67
C GLU A 270 -14.10 33.61 7.68
N LEU A 271 -12.89 33.56 8.24
CA LEU A 271 -12.36 34.61 9.11
C LEU A 271 -12.29 35.98 8.44
N LYS A 272 -11.95 36.04 7.14
CA LYS A 272 -11.96 37.30 6.39
C LYS A 272 -13.37 37.86 6.23
N GLN A 273 -14.38 37.01 6.07
CA GLN A 273 -15.77 37.47 6.03
C GLN A 273 -16.20 38.01 7.39
N GLU A 274 -15.88 37.31 8.48
CA GLU A 274 -16.16 37.81 9.85
C GLU A 274 -15.45 39.14 10.15
N ASP A 275 -14.19 39.33 9.73
CA ASP A 275 -13.47 40.60 9.93
C ASP A 275 -14.15 41.76 9.18
N ILE A 276 -14.65 41.51 7.97
CA ILE A 276 -15.39 42.51 7.19
C ILE A 276 -16.70 42.88 7.89
N GLU A 277 -17.43 41.92 8.45
CA GLU A 277 -18.66 42.17 9.20
C GLU A 277 -18.40 42.91 10.52
N MET A 278 -17.36 42.50 11.26
CA MET A 278 -16.96 43.19 12.50
C MET A 278 -16.52 44.63 12.25
N ARG A 279 -15.73 44.91 11.20
CA ARG A 279 -15.32 46.29 10.85
C ARG A 279 -16.51 47.20 10.60
N LYS A 280 -17.55 46.70 9.92
CA LYS A 280 -18.81 47.45 9.73
C LYS A 280 -19.48 47.78 11.07
N GLY A 281 -19.52 46.82 11.99
CA GLY A 281 -20.04 47.04 13.35
C GLY A 281 -19.22 48.07 14.15
N VAL A 282 -17.89 48.07 14.02
CA VAL A 282 -17.01 49.03 14.70
C VAL A 282 -17.19 50.44 14.16
N GLU A 283 -17.33 50.62 12.84
CA GLU A 283 -17.60 51.93 12.22
C GLU A 283 -18.92 52.55 12.72
N GLU A 284 -19.96 51.74 12.94
CA GLU A 284 -21.22 52.21 13.53
C GLU A 284 -21.04 52.67 14.98
N ILE A 285 -20.27 51.93 15.79
CA ILE A 285 -19.98 52.28 17.18
C ILE A 285 -19.16 53.58 17.26
N GLU A 286 -18.18 53.79 16.39
CA GLU A 286 -17.41 55.04 16.37
C GLU A 286 -18.28 56.26 16.04
N ARG A 287 -19.23 56.13 15.10
CA ARG A 287 -20.20 57.19 14.78
C ARG A 287 -21.09 57.52 15.98
N LEU A 288 -21.55 56.51 16.71
CA LEU A 288 -22.32 56.69 17.95
C LEU A 288 -21.51 57.42 19.02
N ARG A 289 -20.24 57.04 19.21
CA ARG A 289 -19.34 57.67 20.18
C ARG A 289 -19.07 59.14 19.86
N MET A 290 -18.89 59.47 18.58
CA MET A 290 -18.72 60.84 18.11
C MET A 290 -19.96 61.70 18.36
N LYS A 291 -21.16 61.15 18.15
CA LYS A 291 -22.42 61.84 18.48
C LYS A 291 -22.56 62.12 19.98
N ILE A 292 -22.20 61.15 20.82
CA ILE A 292 -22.25 61.33 22.29
C ILE A 292 -21.31 62.45 22.72
N ARG A 293 -20.07 62.47 22.21
CA ARG A 293 -19.09 63.51 22.53
C ARG A 293 -19.55 64.92 22.14
N LEU A 294 -20.16 65.08 20.96
CA LEU A 294 -20.72 66.36 20.53
C LEU A 294 -21.89 66.84 21.41
N VAL A 295 -22.65 65.90 21.97
CA VAL A 295 -23.73 66.22 22.93
C VAL A 295 -23.15 66.64 24.28
N GLU A 296 -22.11 65.96 24.77
CA GLU A 296 -21.40 66.32 26.01
C GLU A 296 -20.73 67.70 25.93
N GLU A 297 -20.02 68.01 24.83
CA GLU A 297 -19.39 69.32 24.62
C GLU A 297 -20.43 70.45 24.59
N ARG A 298 -21.65 70.19 24.11
CA ARG A 298 -22.72 71.19 24.05
C ARG A 298 -23.47 71.36 25.39
N LEU A 299 -23.53 70.31 26.21
CA LEU A 299 -24.12 70.36 27.55
C LEU A 299 -23.16 70.96 28.58
N GLY A 300 -21.84 70.83 28.40
CA GLY A 300 -20.81 71.47 29.24
C GLY A 300 -20.76 73.01 29.13
N ALA A 301 -21.38 73.60 28.10
CA ALA A 301 -21.48 75.05 27.89
C ALA A 301 -22.63 75.72 28.68
N GLY A 302 -23.13 75.07 29.74
CA GLY A 302 -24.22 75.55 30.60
C GLY A 302 -23.90 76.79 31.46
N ASP A 303 -22.62 77.17 31.59
CA ASP A 303 -22.15 78.42 32.21
C ASP A 303 -21.86 79.49 31.13
N SER A 304 -22.88 79.76 30.33
CA SER A 304 -22.81 80.56 29.10
C SER A 304 -22.30 81.99 29.31
N ILE A 305 -21.58 82.51 28.31
CA ILE A 305 -21.21 83.93 28.09
C ILE A 305 -22.38 84.89 28.39
N LEU A 306 -23.62 84.43 28.22
CA LEU A 306 -24.83 85.16 28.56
C LEU A 306 -24.88 85.61 30.04
N ASN A 307 -24.39 84.79 30.98
CA ASN A 307 -24.34 85.14 32.39
C ASN A 307 -23.32 86.26 32.68
N VAL A 308 -22.22 86.28 31.93
CA VAL A 308 -21.20 87.33 32.01
C VAL A 308 -21.76 88.66 31.51
N ILE A 309 -22.49 88.63 30.39
CA ILE A 309 -23.12 89.82 29.81
C ILE A 309 -24.23 90.36 30.73
N ASP A 310 -25.06 89.49 31.32
CA ASP A 310 -26.13 89.89 32.24
C ASP A 310 -25.59 90.60 33.49
N GLU A 311 -24.54 90.03 34.09
CA GLU A 311 -23.89 90.62 35.27
C GLU A 311 -23.23 91.98 34.94
N LEU A 312 -22.51 92.06 33.82
CA LEU A 312 -21.91 93.33 33.38
C LEU A 312 -22.96 94.40 33.09
N TYR A 313 -24.10 94.01 32.51
CA TYR A 313 -25.20 94.94 32.25
C TYR A 313 -25.82 95.46 33.54
N ARG A 314 -25.97 94.61 34.57
CA ARG A 314 -26.48 95.02 35.89
C ARG A 314 -25.57 96.01 36.60
N VAL A 315 -24.26 95.85 36.48
CA VAL A 315 -23.26 96.63 37.22
C VAL A 315 -22.87 97.93 36.51
N THR A 316 -23.16 98.07 35.20
CA THR A 316 -22.82 99.27 34.42
C THR A 316 -23.79 100.43 34.68
N PRO A 317 -23.32 101.61 35.17
CA PRO A 317 -24.13 102.82 35.32
C PRO A 317 -24.68 103.35 34.00
N LYS A 318 -25.81 104.07 34.03
CA LYS A 318 -26.47 104.59 32.82
C LYS A 318 -25.67 105.70 32.14
N GLU A 319 -24.75 106.31 32.87
CA GLU A 319 -23.92 107.44 32.48
C GLU A 319 -22.65 107.01 31.71
N LEU A 320 -22.42 105.70 31.58
CA LEU A 320 -21.25 105.10 30.91
C LEU A 320 -21.61 104.49 29.56
N TYR A 321 -20.80 104.78 28.55
CA TYR A 321 -20.95 104.20 27.21
C TYR A 321 -19.84 103.20 26.93
N ASN A 322 -20.18 101.92 26.93
CA ASN A 322 -19.26 100.84 26.59
C ASN A 322 -19.11 100.74 25.07
N LYS A 323 -17.87 100.86 24.58
CA LYS A 323 -17.52 100.81 23.16
C LYS A 323 -17.16 99.40 22.69
N SER A 324 -16.47 98.63 23.54
CA SER A 324 -16.14 97.24 23.24
C SER A 324 -16.05 96.41 24.51
N LEU A 325 -16.43 95.14 24.37
CA LEU A 325 -16.33 94.11 25.38
C LEU A 325 -15.61 92.91 24.75
N GLU A 326 -14.46 92.55 25.29
CA GLU A 326 -13.68 91.38 24.85
C GLU A 326 -13.67 90.35 25.98
N ILE A 327 -14.02 89.09 25.67
CA ILE A 327 -14.04 87.98 26.62
C ILE A 327 -13.22 86.84 26.01
N ASP A 328 -12.21 86.35 26.73
CA ASP A 328 -11.39 85.20 26.30
C ASP A 328 -11.85 83.87 26.91
N GLU A 329 -11.25 82.76 26.44
CA GLU A 329 -11.54 81.40 26.92
C GLU A 329 -11.20 81.21 28.42
N GLU A 330 -10.34 82.08 28.99
CA GLU A 330 -9.94 82.08 30.39
C GLU A 330 -10.82 82.99 31.29
N ARG A 331 -11.90 83.54 30.72
CA ARG A 331 -12.87 84.43 31.38
C ARG A 331 -12.30 85.78 31.81
N ASN A 332 -11.24 86.25 31.16
CA ASN A 332 -10.78 87.62 31.29
C ASN A 332 -11.67 88.52 30.43
N ILE A 333 -12.12 89.61 31.02
CA ILE A 333 -13.01 90.59 30.42
C ILE A 333 -12.25 91.90 30.28
N VAL A 334 -12.21 92.47 29.08
CA VAL A 334 -11.69 93.81 28.83
C VAL A 334 -12.84 94.71 28.37
N ILE A 335 -13.12 95.74 29.16
CA ILE A 335 -14.18 96.72 28.93
C ILE A 335 -13.52 98.03 28.51
N LYS A 336 -13.88 98.56 27.34
CA LYS A 336 -13.44 99.87 26.87
C LYS A 336 -14.64 100.77 26.70
N GLY A 337 -14.58 101.99 27.21
CA GLY A 337 -15.72 102.90 27.17
C GLY A 337 -15.36 104.35 27.38
N ARG A 338 -16.41 105.18 27.47
CA ARG A 338 -16.32 106.62 27.70
C ARG A 338 -17.29 107.03 28.80
N ALA A 339 -16.87 108.01 29.60
CA ALA A 339 -17.64 108.60 30.69
C ALA A 339 -17.65 110.12 30.57
N SER A 340 -18.67 110.79 31.12
CA SER A 340 -18.74 112.25 31.10
C SER A 340 -17.74 112.88 32.06
N ALA A 341 -17.41 112.18 33.15
CA ALA A 341 -16.43 112.61 34.14
C ALA A 341 -15.54 111.45 34.63
N MET A 342 -14.31 111.78 35.03
CA MET A 342 -13.36 110.81 35.57
C MET A 342 -13.88 110.12 36.85
N SER A 343 -14.66 110.85 37.66
CA SER A 343 -15.30 110.32 38.87
C SER A 343 -16.28 109.17 38.59
N GLU A 344 -16.92 109.16 37.42
CA GLU A 344 -17.86 108.10 37.03
C GLU A 344 -17.14 106.79 36.72
N ILE A 345 -15.92 106.87 36.17
CA ILE A 345 -15.06 105.70 35.92
C ILE A 345 -14.64 105.07 37.24
N PHE A 346 -14.22 105.88 38.23
CA PHE A 346 -13.82 105.37 39.54
C PHE A 346 -15.00 104.77 40.31
N ASN A 347 -16.19 105.35 40.22
CA ASN A 347 -17.40 104.76 40.78
C ASN A 347 -17.70 103.40 40.12
N PHE A 348 -17.59 103.31 38.80
CA PHE A 348 -17.81 102.05 38.09
C PHE A 348 -16.78 100.97 38.45
N ILE A 349 -15.50 101.32 38.61
CA ILE A 349 -14.48 100.40 39.11
C ILE A 349 -14.86 99.88 40.49
N THR A 350 -15.32 100.77 41.38
CA THR A 350 -15.76 100.39 42.73
C THR A 350 -16.95 99.42 42.67
N THR A 351 -17.96 99.69 41.83
CA THR A 351 -19.11 98.77 41.67
C THR A 351 -18.71 97.42 41.07
N LEU A 352 -17.72 97.39 40.18
CA LEU A 352 -17.16 96.14 39.65
C LEU A 352 -16.39 95.36 40.72
N GLU A 353 -15.67 96.04 41.61
CA GLU A 353 -14.96 95.41 42.74
C GLU A 353 -15.91 94.88 43.83
N GLU A 354 -17.09 95.49 43.98
CA GLU A 354 -18.12 95.05 44.92
C GLU A 354 -19.00 93.90 44.37
N SER A 355 -18.93 93.59 43.06
CA SER A 355 -19.69 92.47 42.47
C SER A 355 -19.12 91.12 42.92
N GLU A 356 -19.99 90.24 43.43
CA GLU A 356 -19.61 88.89 43.90
C GLU A 356 -19.04 87.99 42.79
N ARG A 357 -19.26 88.35 41.51
CA ARG A 357 -18.90 87.52 40.34
C ARG A 357 -17.75 88.09 39.53
N ILE A 358 -17.24 89.26 39.90
CA ILE A 358 -16.17 89.96 39.20
C ILE A 358 -15.00 90.14 40.15
N ALA A 359 -13.82 89.71 39.72
CA ALA A 359 -12.60 89.82 40.50
C ALA A 359 -11.47 90.41 39.67
N ASN A 360 -10.39 90.83 40.33
CA ASN A 360 -9.17 91.33 39.69
C ASN A 360 -9.42 92.53 38.77
N VAL A 361 -10.27 93.47 39.17
CA VAL A 361 -10.51 94.71 38.44
C VAL A 361 -9.22 95.53 38.41
N LYS A 362 -8.76 95.90 37.21
CA LYS A 362 -7.56 96.70 36.99
C LYS A 362 -7.82 97.74 35.92
N THR A 363 -7.45 98.97 36.21
CA THR A 363 -7.53 100.06 35.25
C THR A 363 -6.25 100.09 34.42
N SER A 364 -6.36 99.71 33.15
CA SER A 364 -5.22 99.68 32.23
C SER A 364 -4.94 101.06 31.65
N PHE A 365 -6.00 101.86 31.43
CA PHE A 365 -5.89 103.17 30.79
C PHE A 365 -7.03 104.08 31.21
N THR A 366 -6.71 105.35 31.48
CA THR A 366 -7.70 106.44 31.59
C THR A 366 -7.11 107.72 31.02
N ALA A 367 -7.80 108.39 30.11
CA ALA A 367 -7.37 109.66 29.54
C ALA A 367 -8.53 110.60 29.28
N THR A 368 -8.36 111.88 29.61
CA THR A 368 -9.29 112.93 29.21
C THR A 368 -9.09 113.27 27.74
N LYS A 369 -10.17 113.26 26.97
CA LYS A 369 -10.20 113.63 25.56
C LYS A 369 -11.27 114.69 25.33
N GLU A 370 -11.02 115.56 24.37
CA GLU A 370 -11.96 116.59 23.94
C GLU A 370 -12.49 116.21 22.55
N ASP A 371 -13.81 116.23 22.39
CA ASP A 371 -14.48 116.10 21.09
C ASP A 371 -15.55 117.19 20.98
N LYS A 372 -16.26 117.26 19.85
CA LYS A 372 -17.23 118.30 19.49
C LYS A 372 -18.38 118.47 20.50
N GLU A 373 -18.61 117.50 21.38
CA GLU A 373 -19.65 117.50 22.42
C GLU A 373 -19.12 117.85 23.83
N GLY A 374 -17.81 118.09 23.97
CA GLY A 374 -17.16 118.48 25.23
C GLY A 374 -16.02 117.54 25.65
N ASN A 375 -15.53 117.73 26.87
CA ASN A 375 -14.54 116.86 27.49
C ASN A 375 -15.19 115.57 28.00
N TYR A 376 -14.61 114.42 27.65
CA TYR A 376 -14.99 113.11 28.19
C TYR A 376 -13.75 112.34 28.65
N ALA A 377 -13.95 111.36 29.52
CA ALA A 377 -12.89 110.46 29.95
C ALA A 377 -13.04 109.11 29.25
N GLU A 378 -11.99 108.65 28.55
CA GLU A 378 -11.93 107.33 27.95
C GLU A 378 -11.22 106.37 28.91
N PHE A 379 -11.72 105.14 29.03
CA PHE A 379 -11.17 104.15 29.95
C PHE A 379 -11.04 102.76 29.33
N GLU A 380 -10.12 101.98 29.90
CA GLU A 380 -9.98 100.55 29.68
C GLU A 380 -9.82 99.85 31.04
N ILE A 381 -10.76 98.96 31.35
CA ILE A 381 -10.78 98.17 32.58
C ILE A 381 -10.69 96.70 32.20
N SER A 382 -9.75 96.00 32.84
CA SER A 382 -9.61 94.55 32.75
C SER A 382 -10.09 93.91 34.04
N CYS A 383 -10.94 92.90 33.96
CA CYS A 383 -11.44 92.15 35.12
C CYS A 383 -11.60 90.67 34.76
N LYS A 384 -11.89 89.81 35.73
CA LYS A 384 -12.06 88.37 35.51
C LYS A 384 -13.39 87.91 36.08
N TYR A 385 -14.17 87.20 35.28
CA TYR A 385 -15.43 86.60 35.74
C TYR A 385 -15.18 85.31 36.49
N GLN A 386 -15.68 85.24 37.72
CA GLN A 386 -15.64 84.04 38.54
C GLN A 386 -17.06 83.44 38.59
N ALA A 387 -17.17 82.17 38.21
CA ALA A 387 -18.38 81.44 38.53
C ALA A 387 -18.45 81.30 40.05
N LEU A 388 -19.66 81.46 40.62
CA LEU A 388 -19.91 81.16 42.02
C LEU A 388 -19.40 79.74 42.28
N LYS A 389 -18.54 79.59 43.30
CA LYS A 389 -18.23 78.26 43.82
C LYS A 389 -19.49 77.76 44.51
N ASP A 390 -20.20 76.85 43.87
CA ASP A 390 -21.16 75.99 44.56
C ASP A 390 -20.46 75.13 45.63
#